data_AF-A0A6N3HII0-F1
#
_entry.id   AF-A0A6N3HII0-F1
#
_cell.length_a   1.000
_cell.length_b   1.000
_cell.length_c   1.000
_cell.angle_alpha   90.00
_cell.angle_beta   90.00
_cell.angle_gamma   90.00
#
_symmetry.space_group_name_H-M   'P 1'
#
loop_
_entity.id
_entity.type
_entity.pdbx_description
1 polymer ?
#
loop_
_entity_poly.entity_id
_entity_poly.type
_entity_poly.pdbx_seq_one_letter_code
_entity_poly.pdbx_strand_id
1 'polypeptide(L)'
;MNQLVLKKKNELMKKKKGFTLVELIIVIAIIAVLAAVAIPKFGAVKKDANISADKANAKIIATAVASAVTDGKTFTAETLAEGDIAKITPYIDGGSLPVVKQGGSWTIKYSTDSGTVVEAGGNQMYPVTD
;
A
#
# COMPACT_ATOMS: atom_id res chain seq x y z
N MET A 1 41.90 -57.41 -36.13
CA MET A 1 41.28 -56.98 -34.86
C MET A 1 42.37 -56.32 -34.03
N ASN A 2 42.42 -55.05 -33.63
CA ASN A 2 41.49 -53.93 -33.60
C ASN A 2 42.31 -52.64 -33.76
N GLN A 3 42.13 -51.90 -34.86
CA GLN A 3 42.71 -50.57 -35.11
C GLN A 3 41.63 -49.46 -34.96
N LEU A 4 40.64 -49.66 -34.08
CA LEU A 4 39.43 -48.80 -34.03
C LEU A 4 39.20 -48.04 -32.71
N VAL A 5 40.12 -48.07 -31.75
CA VAL A 5 39.82 -47.59 -30.37
C VAL A 5 40.48 -46.25 -29.99
N LEU A 6 41.16 -45.55 -30.90
CA LEU A 6 41.94 -44.34 -30.53
C LEU A 6 41.46 -42.98 -31.04
N LYS A 7 40.27 -42.86 -31.64
CA LYS A 7 39.83 -41.59 -32.24
C LYS A 7 38.45 -41.10 -31.79
N LYS A 8 38.15 -41.05 -30.49
CA LYS A 8 36.99 -40.28 -29.99
C LYS A 8 36.96 -39.95 -28.49
N LYS A 9 38.08 -39.53 -27.88
CA LYS A 9 38.07 -39.02 -26.49
C LYS A 9 38.26 -37.50 -26.35
N ASN A 10 38.37 -36.75 -27.44
CA ASN A 10 38.46 -35.29 -27.41
C ASN A 10 37.16 -34.53 -27.77
N GLU A 11 36.06 -35.22 -28.09
CA GLU A 11 34.80 -34.55 -28.46
C GLU A 11 33.86 -34.24 -27.27
N LEU A 12 34.21 -34.63 -26.04
CA LEU A 12 33.33 -34.46 -24.87
C LEU A 12 33.69 -33.29 -23.95
N MET A 13 34.77 -32.56 -24.22
CA MET A 13 35.05 -31.27 -23.58
C MET A 13 34.24 -30.19 -24.30
N LYS A 14 32.91 -30.20 -24.15
CA LYS A 14 32.07 -29.06 -24.52
C LYS A 14 32.64 -27.84 -23.80
N LYS A 15 33.27 -26.92 -24.54
CA LYS A 15 33.73 -25.62 -24.01
C LYS A 15 32.53 -24.98 -23.33
N LYS A 16 32.49 -24.98 -22.00
CA LYS A 16 31.51 -24.21 -21.24
C LYS A 16 31.78 -22.75 -21.57
N LYS A 17 30.95 -22.15 -22.42
CA LYS A 17 30.97 -20.71 -22.66
C LYS A 17 30.54 -20.06 -21.35
N GLY A 18 31.51 -19.55 -20.59
CA GLY A 18 31.25 -18.72 -19.43
C GLY A 18 30.81 -17.32 -19.87
N PHE A 19 30.04 -16.65 -19.04
CA PHE A 19 29.68 -15.24 -19.20
C PHE A 19 30.95 -14.39 -19.13
N THR A 20 31.13 -13.42 -20.02
CA THR A 20 32.26 -12.50 -19.96
C THR A 20 32.02 -11.44 -18.88
N LEU A 21 33.09 -10.94 -18.27
CA LEU A 21 32.99 -9.84 -17.29
C LEU A 21 32.40 -8.57 -17.92
N VAL A 22 32.69 -8.33 -19.20
CA VAL A 22 32.18 -7.17 -19.93
C VAL A 22 30.66 -7.25 -20.11
N GLU A 23 30.12 -8.42 -20.43
CA GLU A 23 28.67 -8.63 -20.51
C GLU A 23 28.00 -8.34 -19.15
N LEU A 24 28.63 -8.72 -18.04
CA LEU A 24 28.07 -8.45 -16.70
C LEU A 24 28.13 -6.96 -16.34
N ILE A 25 29.22 -6.28 -16.68
CA ILE A 25 29.41 -4.85 -16.39
C ILE A 25 28.39 -4.00 -17.14
N ILE A 26 28.11 -4.31 -18.41
CA ILE A 26 27.11 -3.56 -19.19
C ILE A 26 25.71 -3.75 -18.59
N VAL A 27 25.37 -4.96 -18.14
CA VAL A 27 24.05 -5.22 -17.52
C VAL A 27 23.85 -4.41 -16.25
N ILE A 28 24.81 -4.41 -15.32
CA ILE A 28 24.69 -3.63 -14.08
C ILE A 28 24.70 -2.12 -14.36
N ALA A 29 25.41 -1.66 -15.41
CA ALA A 29 25.39 -0.26 -15.81
C ALA A 29 24.00 0.17 -16.30
N ILE A 30 23.33 -0.64 -17.13
CA ILE A 30 21.97 -0.36 -17.59
C ILE A 30 20.98 -0.39 -16.41
N ILE A 31 21.08 -1.40 -15.52
CA ILE A 31 20.23 -1.48 -14.32
C ILE A 31 20.43 -0.26 -13.42
N ALA A 32 21.67 0.22 -13.26
CA ALA A 32 21.95 1.41 -12.45
C ALA A 32 21.27 2.68 -13.00
N VAL A 33 21.28 2.89 -14.32
CA VAL A 33 20.60 4.03 -14.96
C VAL A 33 19.08 3.94 -14.77
N LEU A 34 18.50 2.75 -14.98
CA LEU A 34 17.05 2.54 -14.77
C LEU A 34 16.65 2.75 -13.31
N ALA A 35 17.43 2.20 -12.37
CA ALA A 35 17.19 2.32 -10.93
C ALA A 35 17.28 3.78 -10.46
N ALA A 36 18.24 4.56 -10.97
CA ALA A 36 18.41 5.96 -10.62
C ALA A 36 17.17 6.81 -10.92
N VAL A 37 16.44 6.51 -12.01
CA VAL A 37 15.20 7.22 -12.37
C VAL A 37 13.96 6.63 -11.66
N ALA A 38 13.94 5.31 -11.44
CA ALA A 38 12.77 4.63 -10.88
C ALA A 38 12.61 4.81 -9.36
N ILE A 39 13.71 4.70 -8.59
CA ILE A 39 13.69 4.77 -7.12
C ILE A 39 13.04 6.06 -6.58
N PRO A 40 13.40 7.29 -7.03
CA PRO A 40 12.80 8.50 -6.48
C PRO A 40 11.29 8.60 -6.76
N LYS A 41 10.84 8.10 -7.91
CA LYS A 41 9.41 8.11 -8.27
C LYS A 41 8.57 7.15 -7.43
N PHE A 42 9.15 6.00 -7.05
CA PHE A 42 8.43 4.98 -6.31
C PHE A 42 7.95 5.46 -4.92
N GLY A 43 8.74 6.28 -4.24
CA GLY A 43 8.38 6.83 -2.92
C GLY A 43 7.14 7.73 -2.97
N ALA A 44 7.07 8.64 -3.94
CA ALA A 44 5.93 9.54 -4.13
C ALA A 44 4.67 8.75 -4.48
N VAL A 45 4.75 7.84 -5.45
CA VAL A 45 3.60 6.99 -5.86
C VAL A 45 3.05 6.17 -4.69
N LYS A 46 3.93 5.61 -3.85
CA LYS A 46 3.50 4.86 -2.66
C LYS A 46 2.78 5.75 -1.66
N LYS A 47 3.28 6.96 -1.42
CA LYS A 47 2.65 7.94 -0.52
C LYS A 47 1.27 8.34 -1.05
N ASP A 48 1.16 8.64 -2.34
CA ASP A 48 -0.11 9.05 -2.96
C ASP A 48 -1.12 7.90 -2.97
N ALA A 49 -0.68 6.66 -3.19
CA ALA A 49 -1.52 5.47 -3.07
C ALA A 49 -2.02 5.28 -1.63
N ASN A 50 -1.17 5.49 -0.62
CA ASN A 50 -1.56 5.44 0.78
C ASN A 50 -2.59 6.52 1.14
N ILE A 51 -2.38 7.77 0.70
CA ILE A 51 -3.35 8.87 0.90
C ILE A 51 -4.69 8.54 0.24
N SER A 52 -4.66 8.02 -0.98
CA SER A 52 -5.87 7.66 -1.72
C SER A 52 -6.63 6.53 -1.02
N ALA A 53 -5.93 5.54 -0.50
CA ALA A 53 -6.52 4.47 0.30
C ALA A 53 -7.11 5.00 1.62
N ASP A 54 -6.42 5.92 2.31
CA ASP A 54 -6.92 6.53 3.53
C ASP A 54 -8.17 7.41 3.26
N LYS A 55 -8.23 8.15 2.16
CA LYS A 55 -9.45 8.87 1.73
C LYS A 55 -10.63 7.91 1.50
N ALA A 56 -10.39 6.77 0.85
CA ALA A 56 -11.42 5.75 0.65
C ALA A 56 -11.90 5.14 1.97
N ASN A 57 -10.97 4.80 2.87
CA ASN A 57 -11.27 4.30 4.21
C ASN A 57 -12.04 5.32 5.05
N ALA A 58 -11.66 6.60 4.98
CA ALA A 58 -12.35 7.69 5.66
C ALA A 58 -13.80 7.84 5.21
N LYS A 59 -14.08 7.63 3.91
CA LYS A 59 -15.45 7.60 3.37
C LYS A 59 -16.26 6.42 3.93
N ILE A 60 -15.64 5.25 4.05
CA ILE A 60 -16.29 4.08 4.67
C ILE A 60 -16.66 4.40 6.12
N ILE A 61 -15.74 4.99 6.89
CA ILE A 61 -15.98 5.41 8.28
C ILE A 61 -17.11 6.44 8.35
N ALA A 62 -17.12 7.46 7.49
CA ALA A 62 -18.19 8.45 7.46
C ALA A 62 -19.55 7.83 7.13
N THR A 63 -19.58 6.85 6.21
CA THR A 63 -20.80 6.10 5.88
C THR A 63 -21.28 5.27 7.07
N ALA A 64 -20.36 4.66 7.82
CA ALA A 64 -20.67 3.92 9.04
C ALA A 64 -21.23 4.82 10.14
N VAL A 65 -20.67 6.03 10.31
CA VAL A 65 -21.23 7.05 11.21
C VAL A 65 -22.66 7.42 10.78
N ALA A 66 -22.89 7.71 9.49
CA ALA A 66 -24.21 8.03 8.98
C ALA A 66 -25.23 6.90 9.19
N SER A 67 -24.80 5.65 8.99
CA SER A 67 -25.62 4.45 9.24
C SER A 67 -25.97 4.32 10.72
N ALA A 68 -24.99 4.52 11.61
CA ALA A 68 -25.20 4.50 13.06
C ALA A 68 -26.21 5.57 13.50
N VAL A 69 -26.12 6.80 12.97
CA VAL A 69 -27.07 7.88 13.26
C VAL A 69 -28.47 7.52 12.78
N THR A 70 -28.59 6.94 11.58
CA THR A 70 -29.86 6.51 11.00
C THR A 70 -30.55 5.45 11.87
N ASP A 71 -29.76 4.55 12.46
CA ASP A 71 -30.22 3.54 13.41
C ASP A 71 -30.43 4.08 14.84
N GLY A 72 -30.39 5.40 15.02
CA GLY A 72 -30.70 6.07 16.28
C GLY A 72 -29.54 6.12 17.29
N LYS A 73 -28.30 5.80 16.88
CA LYS A 73 -27.13 6.02 17.73
C LYS A 73 -26.85 7.52 17.84
N THR A 74 -26.67 7.99 19.07
CA THR A 74 -26.31 9.39 19.35
C THR A 74 -24.86 9.50 19.78
N PHE A 75 -24.25 10.60 19.37
CA PHE A 75 -22.89 11.01 19.73
C PHE A 75 -23.01 12.32 20.52
N THR A 76 -22.54 12.31 21.76
CA THR A 76 -22.69 13.46 22.69
C THR A 76 -21.52 14.44 22.61
N ALA A 77 -20.38 13.98 22.10
CA ALA A 77 -19.19 14.79 21.87
C ALA A 77 -18.97 14.94 20.36
N GLU A 78 -18.47 16.11 19.96
CA GLU A 78 -18.15 16.38 18.55
C GLU A 78 -17.02 15.48 18.07
N THR A 79 -16.01 15.21 18.91
CA THR A 79 -14.98 14.20 18.64
C THR A 79 -15.37 12.87 19.29
N LEU A 80 -15.47 11.81 18.49
CA LEU A 80 -15.88 10.49 18.97
C LEU A 80 -14.76 9.87 19.82
N ALA A 81 -15.10 9.51 21.06
CA ALA A 81 -14.23 8.75 21.93
C ALA A 81 -14.29 7.25 21.61
N GLU A 82 -13.44 6.44 22.22
CA GLU A 82 -13.38 4.99 22.00
C GLU A 82 -14.73 4.29 22.21
N GLY A 83 -15.53 4.73 23.19
CA GLY A 83 -16.88 4.22 23.43
C GLY A 83 -17.89 4.58 22.33
N ASP A 84 -17.68 5.69 21.63
CA ASP A 84 -18.48 6.06 20.45
C ASP A 84 -18.02 5.32 19.20
N ILE A 85 -16.72 5.03 19.09
CA ILE A 85 -16.17 4.18 18.02
C ILE A 85 -16.81 2.79 18.07
N ALA A 86 -17.06 2.24 19.27
CA ALA A 86 -17.77 0.97 19.41
C ALA A 86 -19.21 0.99 18.86
N LYS A 87 -19.85 2.16 18.72
CA LYS A 87 -21.19 2.29 18.13
C LYS A 87 -21.15 2.22 16.60
N ILE A 88 -20.01 2.50 15.96
CA ILE A 88 -19.86 2.52 14.50
C ILE A 88 -19.24 1.23 13.94
N THR A 89 -18.48 0.47 14.75
CA THR A 89 -17.84 -0.78 14.32
C THR A 89 -18.79 -1.82 13.72
N PRO A 90 -20.09 -1.94 14.11
CA PRO A 90 -21.00 -2.90 13.47
C PRO A 90 -21.33 -2.57 12.01
N TYR A 91 -21.14 -1.31 11.60
CA TYR A 91 -21.44 -0.83 10.24
C TYR A 91 -20.20 -0.82 9.33
N ILE A 92 -19.08 -1.33 9.81
CA ILE A 92 -17.84 -1.46 9.05
C ILE A 92 -17.59 -2.95 8.82
N ASP A 93 -17.30 -3.30 7.56
CA ASP A 93 -16.98 -4.68 7.21
C ASP A 93 -15.74 -5.16 7.99
N GLY A 94 -15.85 -6.35 8.59
CA GLY A 94 -14.82 -6.89 9.49
C GLY A 94 -14.84 -6.34 10.93
N GLY A 95 -15.83 -5.51 11.32
CA GLY A 95 -16.10 -5.15 12.71
C GLY A 95 -15.02 -4.30 13.40
N SER A 96 -14.10 -3.71 12.64
CA SER A 96 -13.01 -2.89 13.15
C SER A 96 -12.67 -1.76 12.19
N LEU A 97 -12.11 -0.66 12.72
CA LEU A 97 -11.66 0.44 11.88
C LEU A 97 -10.47 -0.01 11.01
N PRO A 98 -10.43 0.37 9.72
CA PRO A 98 -9.28 0.10 8.87
C PRO A 98 -8.03 0.79 9.43
N VAL A 99 -6.84 0.23 9.20
CA VAL A 99 -5.58 0.85 9.65
C VAL A 99 -5.20 2.01 8.72
N VAL A 100 -4.79 3.14 9.31
CA VAL A 100 -4.26 4.31 8.58
C VAL A 100 -2.96 3.92 7.87
N LYS A 101 -2.93 4.06 6.53
CA LYS A 101 -1.79 3.67 5.68
C LYS A 101 -0.62 4.64 5.79
N GLN A 102 -0.90 5.90 6.10
CA GLN A 102 0.11 6.93 6.36
C GLN A 102 0.73 6.85 7.77
N GLY A 103 0.22 5.96 8.64
CA GLY A 103 0.57 5.91 10.06
C GLY A 103 -0.25 6.86 10.93
N GLY A 104 -0.35 6.55 12.21
CA GLY A 104 -1.19 7.29 13.18
C GLY A 104 -2.55 6.63 13.40
N SER A 105 -3.48 7.42 13.94
CA SER A 105 -4.83 6.98 14.31
C SER A 105 -5.90 7.82 13.61
N TRP A 106 -7.09 7.25 13.48
CA TRP A 106 -8.27 7.99 13.03
C TRP A 106 -8.78 8.91 14.13
N THR A 107 -9.17 10.11 13.75
CA THR A 107 -9.96 11.02 14.56
C THR A 107 -11.25 11.31 13.81
N ILE A 108 -12.36 10.91 14.42
CA ILE A 108 -13.68 11.02 13.80
C ILE A 108 -14.43 12.11 14.54
N LYS A 109 -14.95 13.09 13.79
CA LYS A 109 -15.77 14.16 14.31
C LYS A 109 -17.15 14.08 13.68
N TYR A 110 -18.18 14.30 14.48
CA TYR A 110 -19.57 14.32 14.03
C TYR A 110 -20.30 15.49 14.68
N SER A 111 -20.93 16.29 13.84
CA SER A 111 -21.88 17.33 14.26
C SER A 111 -23.15 17.21 13.43
N THR A 112 -24.30 17.50 14.05
CA THR A 112 -25.60 17.55 13.35
C THR A 112 -25.64 18.66 12.30
N ASP A 113 -24.85 19.72 12.50
CA ASP A 113 -24.87 20.91 11.66
C ASP A 113 -23.82 20.84 10.54
N SER A 114 -22.65 20.27 10.85
CA SER A 114 -21.47 20.23 9.96
C SER A 114 -21.20 18.86 9.33
N GLY A 115 -21.95 17.83 9.72
CA GLY A 115 -21.79 16.46 9.24
C GLY A 115 -20.59 15.72 9.87
N THR A 116 -20.13 14.67 9.18
CA THR A 116 -18.99 13.86 9.63
C THR A 116 -17.69 14.32 8.98
N VAL A 117 -16.67 14.54 9.81
CA VAL A 117 -15.28 14.80 9.40
C VAL A 117 -14.41 13.66 9.90
N VAL A 118 -13.57 13.11 9.02
CA VAL A 118 -12.65 12.03 9.38
C VAL A 118 -11.23 12.46 9.06
N GLU A 119 -10.39 12.47 10.08
CA GLU A 119 -8.98 12.88 10.04
C GLU A 119 -8.08 11.67 10.27
N ALA A 120 -6.94 11.63 9.57
CA ALA A 120 -5.85 10.69 9.84
C ALA A 120 -4.56 11.48 10.09
N GLY A 121 -3.98 11.28 11.28
CA GLY A 121 -2.74 11.98 11.67
C GLY A 121 -2.84 13.50 11.62
N GLY A 122 -4.03 14.05 11.93
CA GLY A 122 -4.31 15.50 11.93
C GLY A 122 -4.66 16.09 10.56
N ASN A 123 -4.68 15.30 9.48
CA ASN A 123 -5.11 15.74 8.15
C ASN A 123 -6.52 15.26 7.86
N GLN A 124 -7.39 16.15 7.37
CA GLN A 124 -8.73 15.79 6.94
C GLN A 124 -8.68 14.88 5.70
N MET A 125 -9.25 13.69 5.83
CA MET A 125 -9.39 12.71 4.75
C MET A 125 -10.80 12.69 4.18
N TYR A 126 -11.79 13.05 5.00
CA TYR A 126 -13.19 13.20 4.62
C TYR A 126 -13.83 14.41 5.32
N PRO A 127 -14.69 15.21 4.65
CA PRO A 127 -14.95 15.16 3.21
C PRO A 127 -13.68 15.54 2.43
N VAL A 128 -13.54 14.98 1.22
CA VAL A 128 -12.39 15.29 0.36
C VAL A 128 -12.51 16.75 -0.06
N THR A 129 -11.61 17.59 0.42
CA THR A 129 -11.43 18.95 -0.09
C THR A 129 -10.56 18.88 -1.34
N ASP A 130 -11.00 19.56 -2.40
CA ASP A 130 -10.24 19.72 -3.64
C ASP A 130 -8.92 20.48 -3.43
#